data_AF-A0A3D1IZ25-F1
#
_entry.id   AF-A0A3D1IZ25-F1
#
_cell.length_a   1.000
_cell.length_b   1.000
_cell.length_c   1.000
_cell.angle_alpha   90.00
_cell.angle_beta   90.00
_cell.angle_gamma   90.00
#
_symmetry.space_group_name_H-M   'P 1'
#
loop_
_entity.id
_entity.type
_entity.pdbx_description
1 polymer ?
#
loop_
_entity_poly.entity_id
_entity_poly.type
_entity_poly.pdbx_seq_one_letter_code
_entity_poly.pdbx_strand_id
1 'polypeptide(L)'
;MRNGSVVDLKISTGKISALVAGSEMYEVSISVRALEENLWKSILSECAGKVASLVELLQGRLSSAVMEVVTRHGSGLFPVPKQIDFRCSCPDSASMCKHVAATLYGVGARFDHQPDLLFLLRHVDAQELILQAGSVPVADAQTALSQHQQLDTADLSALFGIELDEPPVAAPRPSLVPKDSALTPKRAGTVKRSPGVKTAKPKFARAPLVSAEKKVATLRPTRTKIVNASELIARGVPRHMLQSWLVSGILLRTEERGVYRATRQTEGRIEDYLVQRQGVGTRQAK
;
A
#
# COMPACT_ATOMS: atom_id res chain seq x y z
N MET A 1 3.79 8.70 -18.60
CA MET A 1 5.11 8.58 -17.92
C MET A 1 6.09 9.56 -18.55
N ARG A 2 7.15 9.99 -17.85
CA ARG A 2 7.99 11.13 -18.28
C ARG A 2 8.42 10.98 -19.75
N ASN A 3 7.98 11.93 -20.59
CA ASN A 3 8.09 12.02 -22.05
C ASN A 3 7.11 11.21 -22.92
N GLY A 4 6.12 10.51 -22.35
CA GLY A 4 4.97 9.95 -23.09
C GLY A 4 5.30 8.83 -24.08
N SER A 5 6.51 8.27 -24.06
CA SER A 5 6.94 7.30 -25.08
C SER A 5 6.31 5.93 -24.93
N VAL A 6 5.88 5.49 -23.74
CA VAL A 6 5.18 4.20 -23.58
C VAL A 6 3.68 4.44 -23.76
N VAL A 7 3.12 3.93 -24.85
CA VAL A 7 1.71 4.11 -25.26
C VAL A 7 0.82 3.07 -24.60
N ASP A 8 1.27 1.81 -24.57
CA ASP A 8 0.57 0.72 -23.89
C ASP A 8 1.56 -0.06 -23.02
N LEU A 9 1.08 -0.51 -21.86
CA LEU A 9 1.84 -1.33 -20.93
C LEU A 9 0.89 -2.33 -20.28
N LYS A 10 1.11 -3.61 -20.57
CA LYS A 10 0.37 -4.73 -20.01
C LYS A 10 1.33 -5.63 -19.25
N ILE A 11 0.96 -5.95 -18.02
CA ILE A 11 1.69 -6.86 -17.14
C ILE A 11 0.78 -8.07 -16.93
N SER A 12 1.28 -9.24 -17.29
CA SER A 12 0.63 -10.53 -17.08
C SER A 12 1.61 -11.48 -16.38
N THR A 13 1.14 -12.67 -16.06
CA THR A 13 1.96 -13.69 -15.38
C THR A 13 3.22 -14.00 -16.19
N GLY A 14 4.39 -13.78 -15.61
CA GLY A 14 5.70 -14.04 -16.23
C GLY A 14 6.05 -13.18 -17.46
N LYS A 15 5.20 -12.23 -17.87
CA LYS A 15 5.41 -11.46 -19.11
C LYS A 15 4.90 -10.03 -19.01
N ILE A 16 5.66 -9.12 -19.60
CA ILE A 16 5.31 -7.72 -19.76
C ILE A 16 5.36 -7.42 -21.25
N SER A 17 4.29 -6.87 -21.80
CA SER A 17 4.22 -6.40 -23.18
C SER A 17 3.96 -4.90 -23.18
N ALA A 18 4.73 -4.17 -23.96
CA ALA A 18 4.58 -2.73 -24.08
C ALA A 18 4.72 -2.29 -25.53
N LEU A 19 4.02 -1.19 -25.85
CA LEU A 19 4.12 -0.51 -27.12
C LEU A 19 4.79 0.86 -26.85
N VAL A 20 5.96 1.08 -27.42
CA VAL A 20 6.79 2.27 -27.19
C VAL A 20 6.96 3.07 -28.48
N ALA A 21 6.58 4.35 -28.45
CA ALA A 21 6.74 5.31 -29.51
C ALA A 21 8.18 5.85 -29.54
N GLY A 22 8.83 5.75 -30.69
CA GLY A 22 10.12 6.34 -31.01
C GLY A 22 10.08 7.01 -32.39
N SER A 23 11.06 6.68 -33.24
CA SER A 23 10.99 6.97 -34.68
C SER A 23 9.81 6.27 -35.35
N GLU A 24 9.49 5.07 -34.88
CA GLU A 24 8.33 4.28 -35.26
C GLU A 24 7.71 3.68 -33.99
N MET A 25 6.68 2.84 -34.15
CA MET A 25 6.12 2.09 -33.03
C MET A 25 6.90 0.81 -32.82
N TYR A 26 7.46 0.63 -31.62
CA TYR A 26 8.21 -0.57 -31.25
C TYR A 26 7.46 -1.40 -30.22
N GLU A 27 7.34 -2.69 -30.50
CA GLU A 27 6.92 -3.68 -29.51
C GLU A 27 8.10 -4.08 -28.62
N VAL A 28 7.85 -4.10 -27.31
CA VAL A 28 8.77 -4.56 -26.27
C VAL A 28 8.11 -5.70 -25.51
N SER A 29 8.83 -6.82 -25.38
CA SER A 29 8.44 -7.95 -24.56
C SER A 29 9.52 -8.23 -23.53
N ILE A 30 9.14 -8.24 -22.25
CA ILE A 30 10.03 -8.61 -21.14
C ILE A 30 9.45 -9.87 -20.51
N SER A 31 10.24 -10.94 -20.49
CA SER A 31 9.87 -12.18 -19.82
C SER A 31 10.59 -12.27 -18.49
N VAL A 32 9.87 -12.66 -17.44
CA VAL A 32 10.40 -12.84 -16.10
C VAL A 32 10.13 -14.27 -15.69
N ARG A 33 11.18 -14.97 -15.22
CA ARG A 33 11.06 -16.34 -14.74
C ARG A 33 10.07 -16.41 -13.56
N ALA A 34 9.43 -17.55 -13.35
CA ALA A 34 8.70 -17.80 -12.10
C ALA A 34 9.65 -17.80 -10.89
N LEU A 35 9.13 -17.50 -9.70
CA LEU A 35 9.86 -17.69 -8.45
C LEU A 35 9.95 -19.19 -8.14
N GLU A 36 11.08 -19.64 -7.61
CA GLU A 36 11.22 -21.02 -7.15
C GLU A 36 10.36 -21.24 -5.90
N GLU A 37 9.66 -22.38 -5.84
CA GLU A 37 8.73 -22.70 -4.74
C GLU A 37 9.44 -22.73 -3.37
N ASN A 38 10.66 -23.25 -3.31
CA ASN A 38 11.45 -23.26 -2.06
C ASN A 38 11.78 -21.84 -1.58
N LEU A 39 12.12 -20.95 -2.50
CA LEU A 39 12.40 -19.56 -2.20
C LEU A 39 11.13 -18.84 -1.74
N TRP A 40 9.99 -19.13 -2.38
CA TRP A 40 8.70 -18.60 -1.96
C TRP A 40 8.34 -19.02 -0.53
N LYS A 41 8.47 -20.31 -0.21
CA LYS A 41 8.26 -20.84 1.16
C LYS A 41 9.19 -20.17 2.18
N SER A 42 10.45 -19.92 1.82
CA SER A 42 11.39 -19.18 2.67
C SER A 42 10.91 -17.76 2.94
N ILE A 43 10.45 -17.04 1.92
CA ILE A 43 9.90 -15.68 2.06
C ILE A 43 8.67 -15.70 2.97
N LEU A 44 7.74 -16.65 2.79
CA LEU A 44 6.55 -16.78 3.63
C LEU A 44 6.93 -17.04 5.09
N SER A 45 7.83 -18.00 5.34
CA SER A 45 8.30 -18.34 6.69
C SER A 45 9.00 -17.16 7.35
N GLU A 46 9.79 -16.39 6.60
CA GLU A 46 10.45 -15.20 7.13
C GLU A 46 9.48 -14.05 7.38
N CYS A 47 8.36 -13.96 6.68
CA CYS A 47 7.35 -12.92 6.88
C CYS A 47 6.38 -13.25 8.03
N ALA A 48 6.29 -14.52 8.44
CA ALA A 48 5.42 -14.95 9.53
C ALA A 48 5.69 -14.16 10.82
N GLY A 49 4.64 -13.61 11.42
CA GLY A 49 4.73 -12.81 12.65
C GLY A 49 5.42 -11.44 12.51
N LYS A 50 5.80 -10.99 11.30
CA LYS A 50 6.45 -9.67 11.08
C LYS A 50 5.48 -8.52 10.79
N VAL A 51 4.18 -8.76 10.88
CA VAL A 51 3.17 -7.70 10.73
C VAL A 51 3.12 -6.89 12.02
N ALA A 52 3.67 -5.68 11.98
CA ALA A 52 3.66 -4.76 13.12
C ALA A 52 2.25 -4.24 13.45
N SER A 53 1.34 -4.21 12.47
CA SER A 53 -0.02 -3.70 12.63
C SER A 53 -0.98 -4.36 11.65
N LEU A 54 -2.01 -5.02 12.19
CA LEU A 54 -3.12 -5.56 11.40
C LEU A 54 -3.88 -4.46 10.63
N VAL A 55 -3.91 -3.24 11.16
CA VAL A 55 -4.55 -2.09 10.50
C VAL A 55 -3.83 -1.72 9.20
N GLU A 56 -2.50 -1.82 9.17
CA GLU A 56 -1.74 -1.56 7.94
C GLU A 56 -2.02 -2.64 6.89
N LEU A 57 -2.09 -3.91 7.30
CA LEU A 57 -2.42 -5.02 6.43
C LEU A 57 -3.84 -4.89 5.84
N LEU A 58 -4.82 -4.49 6.66
CA LEU A 58 -6.19 -4.20 6.22
C LEU A 58 -6.27 -3.02 5.24
N GLN A 59 -5.32 -2.09 5.31
CA GLN A 59 -5.18 -0.99 4.37
C GLN A 59 -4.36 -1.37 3.11
N GLY A 60 -3.97 -2.63 2.96
CA GLY A 60 -3.15 -3.10 1.84
C GLY A 60 -1.69 -2.63 1.91
N ARG A 61 -1.22 -2.20 3.10
CA ARG A 61 0.16 -1.75 3.33
C ARG A 61 0.94 -2.86 4.04
N LEU A 62 2.09 -3.22 3.48
CA LEU A 62 3.02 -4.17 4.11
C LEU A 62 3.88 -3.44 5.14
N SER A 63 4.17 -4.09 6.27
CA SER A 63 5.07 -3.55 7.29
C SER A 63 6.49 -3.40 6.72
N SER A 64 7.30 -2.50 7.28
CA SER A 64 8.69 -2.31 6.88
C SER A 64 9.50 -3.62 6.93
N ALA A 65 9.26 -4.45 7.94
CA ALA A 65 9.91 -5.73 8.12
C ALA A 65 9.56 -6.75 7.02
N VAL A 66 8.29 -6.77 6.57
CA VAL A 66 7.88 -7.60 5.42
C VAL A 66 8.47 -7.06 4.12
N MET A 67 8.46 -5.74 3.95
CA MET A 67 9.06 -5.09 2.77
C MET A 67 10.55 -5.39 2.64
N GLU A 68 11.30 -5.42 3.74
CA GLU A 68 12.73 -5.78 3.74
C GLU A 68 12.98 -7.21 3.24
N VAL A 69 12.14 -8.17 3.63
CA VAL A 69 12.25 -9.57 3.17
C VAL A 69 11.88 -9.67 1.68
N VAL A 70 10.74 -9.09 1.28
CA VAL A 70 10.22 -9.18 -0.09
C VAL A 70 11.13 -8.45 -1.09
N THR A 71 11.75 -7.34 -0.70
CA THR A 71 12.65 -6.56 -1.56
C THR A 71 14.11 -6.98 -1.46
N ARG A 72 14.44 -8.02 -0.68
CA ARG A 72 15.82 -8.47 -0.49
C ARG A 72 16.45 -8.87 -1.83
N HIS A 73 17.64 -8.34 -2.10
CA HIS A 73 18.35 -8.66 -3.33
C HIS A 73 18.73 -10.15 -3.37
N GLY A 74 18.38 -10.83 -4.47
CA GLY A 74 18.77 -12.22 -4.73
C GLY A 74 17.86 -13.29 -4.10
N SER A 75 17.32 -13.04 -2.91
CA SER A 75 16.43 -13.99 -2.21
C SER A 75 15.00 -13.47 -1.98
N GLY A 76 14.69 -12.25 -2.42
CA GLY A 76 13.35 -11.68 -2.37
C GLY A 76 12.53 -12.00 -3.61
N LEU A 77 11.45 -11.25 -3.77
CA LEU A 77 10.51 -11.39 -4.87
C LEU A 77 11.03 -10.76 -6.17
N PHE A 78 11.90 -9.75 -6.07
CA PHE A 78 12.46 -9.08 -7.24
C PHE A 78 13.41 -9.99 -8.03
N PRO A 79 13.23 -10.10 -9.35
CA PRO A 79 14.03 -10.99 -10.18
C PRO A 79 15.48 -10.49 -10.27
N VAL A 80 16.43 -11.41 -10.22
CA VAL A 80 17.83 -11.11 -10.56
C VAL A 80 17.99 -10.93 -12.08
N PRO A 81 19.01 -10.22 -12.59
CA PRO A 81 19.15 -9.96 -14.03
C PRO A 81 19.11 -11.21 -14.92
N LYS A 82 19.61 -12.36 -14.44
CA LYS A 82 19.58 -13.64 -15.16
C LYS A 82 18.19 -14.27 -15.29
N GLN A 83 17.21 -13.75 -14.57
CA GLN A 83 15.81 -14.21 -14.59
C GLN A 83 14.92 -13.32 -15.48
N ILE A 84 15.51 -12.33 -16.16
CA ILE A 84 14.80 -11.37 -16.98
C ILE A 84 15.36 -11.44 -18.41
N ASP A 85 14.48 -11.69 -19.36
CA ASP A 85 14.80 -11.72 -20.78
C ASP A 85 14.13 -10.54 -21.48
N PHE A 86 14.93 -9.75 -22.21
CA PHE A 86 14.47 -8.58 -22.94
C PHE A 86 14.38 -8.86 -24.44
N ARG A 87 13.28 -8.44 -25.05
CA ARG A 87 13.11 -8.39 -26.50
C ARG A 87 12.51 -7.05 -26.91
N CYS A 88 13.09 -6.43 -27.92
CA CYS A 88 12.54 -5.23 -28.56
C CYS A 88 12.66 -5.37 -30.07
N SER A 89 11.65 -4.89 -30.78
CA SER A 89 11.61 -4.85 -32.26
C SER A 89 12.45 -3.73 -32.87
N CYS A 90 13.12 -2.90 -32.07
CA CYS A 90 13.93 -1.80 -32.58
C CYS A 90 15.24 -2.29 -33.24
N PRO A 91 15.82 -1.51 -34.17
CA PRO A 91 17.07 -1.87 -34.85
C PRO A 91 18.33 -1.79 -33.97
N ASP A 92 18.18 -1.53 -32.67
CA ASP A 92 19.29 -1.47 -31.72
C ASP A 92 19.74 -2.89 -31.33
N SER A 93 21.04 -3.17 -31.44
CA SER A 93 21.63 -4.47 -31.09
C SER A 93 21.89 -4.63 -29.58
N ALA A 94 21.62 -3.62 -28.77
CA ALA A 94 21.77 -3.70 -27.33
C ALA A 94 20.70 -4.60 -26.68
N SER A 95 21.10 -5.40 -25.70
CA SER A 95 20.17 -6.19 -24.89
C SER A 95 19.21 -5.32 -24.06
N MET A 96 19.65 -4.13 -23.66
CA MET A 96 18.87 -3.12 -22.95
C MET A 96 18.90 -1.80 -23.72
N CYS A 97 18.05 -1.68 -24.73
CA CYS A 97 17.89 -0.44 -25.48
C CYS A 97 17.07 0.61 -24.69
N LYS A 98 17.01 1.84 -25.21
CA LYS A 98 16.21 2.92 -24.62
C LYS A 98 14.72 2.58 -24.46
N HIS A 99 14.16 1.74 -25.34
CA HIS A 99 12.76 1.34 -25.27
C HIS A 99 12.51 0.36 -24.12
N VAL A 100 13.40 -0.64 -23.95
CA VAL A 100 13.35 -1.55 -22.80
C VAL A 100 13.47 -0.77 -21.50
N ALA A 101 14.41 0.18 -21.42
CA ALA A 101 14.57 1.04 -20.25
C ALA A 101 13.30 1.86 -19.96
N ALA A 102 12.67 2.44 -20.98
CA ALA A 102 11.40 3.17 -20.84
C ALA A 102 10.27 2.25 -20.34
N THR A 103 10.17 1.02 -20.86
CA THR A 103 9.21 0.02 -20.41
C THR A 103 9.44 -0.33 -18.94
N LEU A 104 10.68 -0.63 -18.53
CA LEU A 104 11.01 -0.95 -17.13
C LEU A 104 10.68 0.21 -16.17
N TYR A 105 10.94 1.44 -16.59
CA TYR A 105 10.55 2.62 -15.81
C TYR A 105 9.03 2.71 -15.66
N GLY A 106 8.28 2.41 -16.72
CA GLY A 106 6.83 2.37 -16.66
C GLY A 106 6.28 1.24 -15.78
N VAL A 107 6.95 0.09 -15.78
CA VAL A 107 6.63 -1.03 -14.88
C VAL A 107 6.84 -0.60 -13.43
N GLY A 108 7.97 0.01 -13.09
CA GLY A 108 8.24 0.51 -11.74
C GLY A 108 7.18 1.48 -11.25
N ALA A 109 6.84 2.48 -12.06
CA ALA A 109 5.80 3.44 -11.73
C ALA A 109 4.39 2.80 -11.58
N ARG A 110 4.13 1.66 -12.24
CA ARG A 110 2.89 0.90 -12.05
C ARG A 110 2.93 0.08 -10.75
N PHE A 111 4.06 -0.52 -10.42
CA PHE A 111 4.26 -1.23 -9.14
C PHE A 111 4.10 -0.31 -7.93
N ASP A 112 4.52 0.96 -8.02
CA ASP A 112 4.34 1.95 -6.95
C ASP A 112 2.87 2.15 -6.56
N HIS A 113 1.94 1.93 -7.49
CA HIS A 113 0.49 2.08 -7.27
C HIS A 113 -0.24 0.73 -7.15
N GLN A 114 0.33 -0.34 -7.71
CA GLN A 114 -0.25 -1.68 -7.81
C GLN A 114 0.82 -2.75 -7.54
N PRO A 115 1.25 -2.93 -6.27
CA PRO A 115 2.32 -3.86 -5.92
C PRO A 115 1.95 -5.33 -6.19
N ASP A 116 0.66 -5.66 -6.19
CA ASP A 116 0.13 -7.00 -6.49
C ASP A 116 0.58 -7.54 -7.87
N LEU A 117 0.87 -6.63 -8.81
CA LEU A 117 1.35 -7.00 -10.14
C LEU A 117 2.73 -7.66 -10.10
N LEU A 118 3.55 -7.41 -9.08
CA LEU A 118 4.83 -8.09 -8.90
C LEU A 118 4.62 -9.57 -8.52
N PHE A 119 3.64 -9.85 -7.66
CA PHE A 119 3.26 -11.21 -7.28
C PHE A 119 2.73 -11.98 -8.50
N LEU A 120 1.81 -11.34 -9.26
CA LEU A 120 1.31 -11.87 -10.53
C LEU A 120 2.46 -12.19 -11.49
N LEU A 121 3.39 -11.26 -11.69
CA LEU A 121 4.53 -11.42 -12.59
C LEU A 121 5.43 -12.58 -12.16
N ARG A 122 5.55 -12.85 -10.85
CA ARG A 122 6.42 -13.88 -10.28
C ARG A 122 5.73 -15.23 -10.06
N HIS A 123 4.50 -15.39 -10.53
CA HIS A 123 3.70 -16.62 -10.39
C HIS A 123 3.39 -16.99 -8.93
N VAL A 124 3.20 -15.99 -8.07
CA VAL A 124 2.86 -16.20 -6.66
C VAL A 124 1.60 -15.42 -6.29
N ASP A 125 0.90 -15.89 -5.28
CA ASP A 125 -0.30 -15.22 -4.76
C ASP A 125 0.05 -14.32 -3.58
N ALA A 126 -0.33 -13.04 -3.67
CA ALA A 126 -0.17 -12.09 -2.57
C ALA A 126 -1.00 -12.49 -1.34
N GLN A 127 -2.13 -13.19 -1.52
CA GLN A 127 -2.97 -13.62 -0.41
C GLN A 127 -2.26 -14.63 0.50
N GLU A 128 -1.42 -15.51 -0.05
CA GLU A 128 -0.60 -16.43 0.76
C GLU A 128 0.35 -15.67 1.70
N LEU A 129 0.94 -14.57 1.22
CA LEU A 129 1.79 -13.71 2.04
C LEU A 129 1.00 -13.05 3.16
N ILE A 130 -0.19 -12.52 2.87
CA ILE A 130 -1.05 -11.85 3.85
C ILE A 130 -1.49 -12.84 4.95
N LEU A 131 -1.90 -14.05 4.57
CA LEU A 131 -2.31 -15.09 5.50
C LEU A 131 -1.17 -15.53 6.41
N GLN A 132 0.03 -15.74 5.86
CA GLN A 132 1.20 -16.15 6.64
C GLN A 132 1.74 -15.02 7.52
N ALA A 133 1.81 -13.80 6.99
CA ALA A 133 2.31 -12.66 7.75
C ALA A 133 1.37 -12.26 8.90
N GLY A 134 0.05 -12.40 8.71
CA GLY A 134 -0.97 -12.21 9.75
C GLY A 134 -1.11 -13.39 10.72
N SER A 135 -0.49 -14.54 10.44
CA SER A 135 -0.45 -15.65 11.39
C SER A 135 0.44 -15.28 12.57
N VAL A 136 -0.20 -15.07 13.73
CA VAL A 136 0.51 -14.96 15.00
C VAL A 136 0.83 -16.39 15.44
N PRO A 137 2.11 -16.75 15.71
CA PRO A 137 2.43 -18.07 16.21
C PRO A 137 1.64 -18.34 17.49
N VAL A 138 0.80 -19.38 17.45
CA VAL A 138 -0.07 -19.78 18.56
C VAL A 138 0.73 -20.10 19.83
N ALA A 139 2.02 -20.44 19.70
CA ALA A 139 2.91 -20.65 20.84
C ALA A 139 3.11 -19.38 21.70
N ASP A 140 3.19 -18.20 21.08
CA ASP A 140 3.26 -16.92 21.81
C ASP A 140 1.88 -16.49 22.31
N ALA A 141 0.82 -16.85 21.57
CA ALA A 141 -0.55 -16.63 22.04
C ALA A 141 -0.85 -17.44 23.31
N GLN A 142 -0.47 -18.73 23.38
CA GLN A 142 -0.63 -19.56 24.57
C GLN A 142 0.18 -19.01 25.74
N THR A 143 1.41 -18.51 25.50
CA THR A 143 2.29 -18.01 26.56
C THR A 143 1.84 -16.63 27.07
N ALA A 144 1.34 -15.75 26.17
CA ALA A 144 0.74 -14.46 26.54
C ALA A 144 -0.65 -14.61 27.19
N LEU A 145 -1.48 -15.56 26.74
CA LEU A 145 -2.75 -15.95 27.36
C LEU A 145 -2.56 -16.66 28.71
N SER A 146 -1.39 -17.27 28.94
CA SER A 146 -1.04 -17.85 30.24
C SER A 146 -0.54 -16.80 31.23
N GLN A 147 -0.02 -15.66 30.76
CA GLN A 147 0.48 -14.56 31.59
C GLN A 147 -0.60 -13.51 31.91
N HIS A 148 -1.57 -13.30 31.02
CA HIS A 148 -2.76 -12.52 31.33
C HIS A 148 -3.87 -13.45 31.82
N GLN A 149 -4.21 -13.33 33.10
CA GLN A 149 -5.38 -13.94 33.75
C GLN A 149 -6.54 -14.12 32.75
N GLN A 150 -7.12 -15.34 32.72
CA GLN A 150 -8.36 -15.63 32.02
C GLN A 150 -9.36 -14.50 32.29
N LEU A 151 -9.66 -13.70 31.26
CA LEU A 151 -10.71 -12.70 31.33
C LEU A 151 -12.04 -13.45 31.29
N ASP A 152 -12.90 -13.12 32.25
CA ASP A 152 -14.24 -13.69 32.33
C ASP A 152 -15.06 -13.28 31.10
N THR A 153 -15.92 -14.16 30.61
CA THR A 153 -16.77 -13.93 29.42
C THR A 153 -17.70 -12.74 29.64
N ALA A 154 -18.12 -12.51 30.89
CA ALA A 154 -18.88 -11.35 31.31
C ALA A 154 -18.09 -10.04 31.13
N ASP A 155 -16.81 -10.04 31.47
CA ASP A 155 -15.93 -8.87 31.37
C ASP A 155 -15.64 -8.51 29.91
N LEU A 156 -15.47 -9.53 29.05
CA LEU A 156 -15.32 -9.32 27.60
C LEU A 156 -16.60 -8.78 26.96
N SER A 157 -17.77 -9.28 27.38
CA SER A 157 -19.06 -8.81 26.88
C SER A 157 -19.30 -7.35 27.26
N ALA A 158 -18.92 -6.96 28.47
CA ALA A 158 -19.01 -5.57 28.96
C ALA A 158 -18.03 -4.62 28.25
N LEU A 159 -16.81 -5.08 27.94
CA LEU A 159 -15.78 -4.24 27.31
C LEU A 159 -16.09 -3.94 25.83
N PHE A 160 -16.65 -4.92 25.12
CA PHE A 160 -16.90 -4.84 23.67
C PHE A 160 -18.37 -4.62 23.31
N GLY A 161 -19.28 -4.62 24.29
CA GLY A 161 -20.71 -4.39 24.08
C GLY A 161 -21.37 -5.44 23.18
N ILE A 162 -20.82 -6.64 23.16
CA ILE A 162 -21.29 -7.78 22.36
C ILE A 162 -21.81 -8.85 23.32
N GLU A 163 -23.03 -9.31 23.09
CA GLU A 163 -23.62 -10.42 23.84
C GLU A 163 -23.05 -11.73 23.25
N LEU A 164 -22.05 -12.33 23.92
CA LEU A 164 -21.56 -13.65 23.57
C LEU A 164 -22.48 -14.69 24.20
N ASP A 165 -23.27 -15.37 23.36
CA ASP A 165 -24.21 -16.41 23.78
C ASP A 165 -23.42 -17.61 24.34
N GLU A 166 -23.56 -17.86 25.64
CA GLU A 166 -22.86 -18.89 26.38
C GLU A 166 -23.55 -20.25 26.13
N PRO A 167 -22.89 -21.27 25.53
CA PRO A 167 -23.52 -22.57 25.40
C PRO A 167 -23.71 -23.15 26.81
N PRO A 168 -24.91 -23.62 27.18
CA PRO A 168 -25.19 -24.02 28.54
C PRO A 168 -24.28 -25.19 28.95
N VAL A 169 -23.44 -24.95 29.95
CA VAL A 169 -22.67 -26.00 30.63
C VAL A 169 -23.68 -26.93 31.29
N ALA A 170 -23.82 -28.12 30.71
CA ALA A 170 -24.67 -29.17 31.26
C ALA A 170 -24.15 -29.57 32.66
N ALA A 171 -24.94 -29.25 33.69
CA ALA A 171 -24.72 -29.76 35.03
C ALA A 171 -24.74 -31.31 35.04
N PRO A 172 -23.89 -31.98 35.84
CA PRO A 172 -23.90 -33.44 35.93
C PRO A 172 -25.19 -33.91 36.60
N ARG A 173 -25.98 -34.71 35.86
CA ARG A 173 -27.23 -35.30 36.36
C ARG A 173 -26.93 -36.47 37.31
N PRO A 174 -27.61 -36.59 38.46
CA PRO A 174 -27.63 -37.83 39.23
C PRO A 174 -28.38 -38.93 38.47
N SER A 175 -27.80 -40.13 38.46
CA SER A 175 -28.36 -41.34 37.86
C SER A 175 -29.68 -41.76 38.51
N LEU A 176 -30.74 -41.90 37.72
CA LEU A 176 -31.91 -42.71 38.05
C LEU A 176 -32.27 -43.58 36.85
N VAL A 177 -32.19 -44.89 37.05
CA VAL A 177 -32.65 -45.95 36.13
C VAL A 177 -34.15 -46.25 36.42
N PRO A 178 -34.85 -47.03 35.58
CA PRO A 178 -35.96 -46.57 34.77
C PRO A 178 -37.33 -47.12 35.24
N LYS A 179 -38.43 -46.51 34.80
CA LYS A 179 -39.74 -47.20 34.83
C LYS A 179 -40.68 -46.72 33.72
N ASP A 180 -41.25 -47.73 33.06
CA ASP A 180 -42.17 -47.69 31.93
C ASP A 180 -43.43 -46.85 32.16
N SER A 181 -43.93 -46.22 31.09
CA SER A 181 -45.25 -46.55 30.53
C SER A 181 -45.59 -45.72 29.29
N ALA A 182 -46.29 -46.40 28.39
CA ALA A 182 -46.72 -45.99 27.06
C ALA A 182 -47.76 -44.87 27.01
N LEU A 183 -47.90 -44.21 25.85
CA LEU A 183 -49.11 -44.16 25.00
C LEU A 183 -49.10 -42.96 24.03
N THR A 184 -49.26 -43.28 22.74
CA THR A 184 -49.59 -42.46 21.55
C THR A 184 -51.03 -41.86 21.60
N PRO A 185 -51.63 -41.24 20.55
CA PRO A 185 -51.17 -40.48 19.35
C PRO A 185 -52.01 -39.17 19.11
N LYS A 186 -51.84 -38.55 17.92
CA LYS A 186 -52.79 -37.72 17.09
C LYS A 186 -52.43 -36.22 17.01
N ARG A 187 -52.68 -35.49 15.91
CA ARG A 187 -53.03 -35.72 14.49
C ARG A 187 -53.04 -34.33 13.83
N ALA A 188 -52.64 -34.28 12.57
CA ALA A 188 -52.94 -33.35 11.45
C ALA A 188 -53.57 -31.95 11.69
N GLY A 189 -53.08 -30.98 10.90
CA GLY A 189 -53.74 -29.69 10.62
C GLY A 189 -52.78 -28.67 10.01
N THR A 190 -52.27 -28.85 8.79
CA THR A 190 -52.74 -28.21 7.54
C THR A 190 -52.66 -26.67 7.54
N VAL A 191 -51.93 -26.10 6.56
CA VAL A 191 -52.36 -25.05 5.59
C VAL A 191 -51.28 -23.96 5.30
N LYS A 192 -50.83 -23.99 4.03
CA LYS A 192 -50.52 -22.91 3.04
C LYS A 192 -49.42 -21.87 3.36
N ARG A 193 -48.35 -21.91 2.55
CA ARG A 193 -48.05 -21.16 1.30
C ARG A 193 -47.42 -19.77 1.55
N SER A 194 -46.10 -19.73 1.30
CA SER A 194 -45.34 -18.86 0.36
C SER A 194 -45.93 -17.50 -0.10
N PRO A 195 -45.15 -16.59 -0.74
CA PRO A 195 -43.69 -16.46 -0.93
C PRO A 195 -43.16 -15.01 -0.69
N GLY A 196 -41.88 -14.79 -0.96
CA GLY A 196 -41.16 -13.53 -0.76
C GLY A 196 -41.49 -12.33 -1.67
N VAL A 197 -40.84 -11.21 -1.33
CA VAL A 197 -40.81 -9.93 -2.06
C VAL A 197 -39.39 -9.37 -1.86
N LYS A 198 -38.52 -9.43 -2.88
CA LYS A 198 -38.22 -8.40 -3.89
C LYS A 198 -37.70 -7.06 -3.33
N THR A 199 -36.42 -6.87 -3.62
CA THR A 199 -35.60 -5.66 -3.67
C THR A 199 -36.27 -4.48 -4.38
N ALA A 200 -36.16 -3.29 -3.79
CA ALA A 200 -36.43 -2.01 -4.44
C ALA A 200 -35.21 -1.07 -4.34
N LYS A 201 -34.79 -0.54 -5.49
CA LYS A 201 -33.82 0.56 -5.64
C LYS A 201 -34.55 1.90 -5.47
N PRO A 202 -33.86 2.98 -5.03
CA PRO A 202 -34.26 4.33 -5.42
C PRO A 202 -33.26 4.95 -6.41
N LYS A 203 -33.83 5.64 -7.40
CA LYS A 203 -33.20 6.64 -8.28
C LYS A 203 -33.47 8.00 -7.67
N PHE A 204 -32.51 8.93 -7.67
CA PHE A 204 -32.82 10.37 -7.72
C PHE A 204 -31.80 11.14 -8.56
N ALA A 205 -32.31 12.21 -9.16
CA ALA A 205 -31.82 12.92 -10.35
C ALA A 205 -30.91 14.13 -10.04
N ARG A 206 -30.22 14.62 -11.08
CA ARG A 206 -29.45 15.89 -11.16
C ARG A 206 -30.42 17.09 -11.12
N ALA A 207 -30.14 18.25 -10.50
CA ALA A 207 -29.27 19.39 -10.84
C ALA A 207 -29.84 20.63 -10.04
N PRO A 208 -29.32 21.90 -10.09
CA PRO A 208 -28.12 22.46 -10.72
C PRO A 208 -27.27 23.40 -9.79
N LEU A 209 -26.25 24.01 -10.41
CA LEU A 209 -25.28 24.97 -9.88
C LEU A 209 -25.88 26.30 -9.37
N VAL A 210 -25.34 26.83 -8.27
CA VAL A 210 -25.34 28.28 -7.96
C VAL A 210 -23.98 28.67 -7.37
N SER A 211 -23.39 29.68 -7.98
CA SER A 211 -22.15 30.37 -7.64
C SER A 211 -22.21 31.06 -6.28
N ALA A 212 -21.18 30.88 -5.45
CA ALA A 212 -20.98 31.67 -4.24
C ALA A 212 -19.54 32.21 -4.20
N GLU A 213 -19.38 33.44 -4.66
CA GLU A 213 -18.19 34.25 -4.44
C GLU A 213 -18.03 34.52 -2.94
N LYS A 214 -16.88 34.13 -2.36
CA LYS A 214 -16.49 34.55 -1.01
C LYS A 214 -15.32 35.55 -1.10
N LYS A 215 -15.62 36.77 -0.65
CA LYS A 215 -14.73 37.92 -0.48
C LYS A 215 -13.42 37.53 0.20
N VAL A 216 -12.30 37.76 -0.49
CA VAL A 216 -10.95 37.72 0.10
C VAL A 216 -10.68 39.06 0.78
N ALA A 217 -10.47 39.01 2.10
CA ALA A 217 -10.03 40.14 2.89
C ALA A 217 -8.60 40.55 2.48
N THR A 218 -8.44 41.80 2.07
CA THR A 218 -7.18 42.43 1.67
C THR A 218 -6.27 42.65 2.87
N LEU A 219 -5.23 41.82 3.00
CA LEU A 219 -4.09 42.06 3.90
C LEU A 219 -3.02 42.90 3.18
N ARG A 220 -2.55 43.95 3.86
CA ARG A 220 -1.49 44.88 3.42
C ARG A 220 -0.25 44.15 2.87
N PRO A 221 0.38 44.63 1.78
CA PRO A 221 1.55 43.98 1.21
C PRO A 221 2.74 44.15 2.16
N THR A 222 3.20 43.04 2.74
CA THR A 222 4.50 43.02 3.44
C THR A 222 5.60 42.95 2.39
N ARG A 223 6.57 43.87 2.48
CA ARG A 223 7.72 44.01 1.57
C ARG A 223 8.34 42.63 1.32
N THR A 224 8.15 42.08 0.12
CA THR A 224 8.62 40.75 -0.23
C THR A 224 10.11 40.82 -0.53
N LYS A 225 10.94 40.19 0.32
CA LYS A 225 12.40 40.20 0.18
C LYS A 225 12.80 39.40 -1.07
N ILE A 226 13.67 39.98 -1.89
CA ILE A 226 14.18 39.35 -3.12
C ILE A 226 15.45 38.57 -2.74
N VAL A 227 15.57 37.33 -3.22
CA VAL A 227 16.67 36.42 -2.93
C VAL A 227 17.19 35.79 -4.23
N ASN A 228 18.50 35.76 -4.39
CA ASN A 228 19.16 35.21 -5.58
C ASN A 228 19.49 33.72 -5.41
N ALA A 229 19.37 32.95 -6.50
CA ALA A 229 19.70 31.53 -6.54
C ALA A 229 21.17 31.27 -6.16
N SER A 230 22.08 32.12 -6.62
CA SER A 230 23.52 32.03 -6.30
C SER A 230 23.79 32.18 -4.81
N GLU A 231 23.06 33.06 -4.12
CA GLU A 231 23.20 33.28 -2.69
C GLU A 231 22.70 32.08 -1.87
N LEU A 232 21.58 31.48 -2.28
CA LEU A 232 21.07 30.25 -1.64
C LEU A 232 22.00 29.06 -1.84
N ILE A 233 22.61 28.96 -3.02
CA ILE A 233 23.62 27.93 -3.32
C ILE A 233 24.89 28.15 -2.49
N ALA A 234 25.33 29.40 -2.35
CA ALA A 234 26.47 29.75 -1.50
C ALA A 234 26.22 29.44 -0.02
N ARG A 235 24.96 29.57 0.44
CA ARG A 235 24.51 29.13 1.77
C ARG A 235 24.36 27.61 1.91
N GLY A 236 24.60 26.84 0.85
CA GLY A 236 24.60 25.37 0.90
C GLY A 236 23.30 24.70 0.49
N VAL A 237 22.32 25.43 -0.07
CA VAL A 237 21.08 24.86 -0.60
C VAL A 237 21.32 24.35 -2.03
N PRO A 238 21.21 23.04 -2.30
CA PRO A 238 21.47 22.50 -3.64
C PRO A 238 20.37 22.90 -4.64
N ARG A 239 20.71 22.98 -5.93
CA ARG A 239 19.79 23.45 -7.00
C ARG A 239 18.47 22.69 -7.08
N HIS A 240 18.44 21.40 -6.76
CA HIS A 240 17.21 20.61 -6.76
C HIS A 240 16.24 21.02 -5.63
N MET A 241 16.75 21.48 -4.49
CA MET A 241 15.94 21.99 -3.38
C MET A 241 15.24 23.31 -3.76
N LEU A 242 15.91 24.17 -4.53
CA LEU A 242 15.29 25.40 -5.05
C LEU A 242 14.08 25.08 -5.94
N GLN A 243 14.16 24.04 -6.77
CA GLN A 243 13.02 23.58 -7.58
C GLN A 243 11.89 23.04 -6.72
N SER A 244 12.20 22.27 -5.67
CA SER A 244 11.20 21.79 -4.72
C SER A 244 10.49 22.94 -3.99
N TRP A 245 11.24 23.96 -3.56
CA TRP A 245 10.70 25.12 -2.84
C TRP A 245 9.85 26.05 -3.72
N LEU A 246 10.12 26.08 -5.03
CA LEU A 246 9.25 26.74 -6.01
C LEU A 246 7.92 26.00 -6.18
N VAL A 247 7.95 24.67 -6.21
CA VAL A 247 6.73 23.85 -6.34
C VAL A 247 5.88 23.93 -5.08
N SER A 248 6.50 23.97 -3.90
CA SER A 248 5.81 24.06 -2.61
C SER A 248 5.39 25.50 -2.23
N GLY A 249 5.62 26.49 -3.09
CA GLY A 249 5.24 27.89 -2.86
C GLY A 249 6.04 28.61 -1.76
N ILE A 250 7.17 28.04 -1.34
CA ILE A 250 8.08 28.65 -0.34
C ILE A 250 8.87 29.78 -1.00
N LEU A 251 9.33 29.54 -2.24
CA LEU A 251 9.89 30.56 -3.11
C LEU A 251 8.88 30.89 -4.21
N LEU A 252 8.75 32.17 -4.55
CA LEU A 252 7.94 32.63 -5.66
C LEU A 252 8.84 33.02 -6.83
N ARG A 253 8.47 32.62 -8.05
CA ARG A 253 9.19 33.02 -9.27
C ARG A 253 9.02 34.52 -9.52
N THR A 254 10.10 35.19 -9.89
CA THR A 254 10.05 36.51 -10.52
C THR A 254 10.25 36.38 -12.02
N GLU A 255 10.13 37.51 -12.75
CA GLU A 255 10.36 37.58 -14.19
C GLU A 255 11.84 37.37 -14.56
N GLU A 256 12.75 37.61 -13.61
CA GLU A 256 14.19 37.43 -13.80
C GLU A 256 14.66 36.01 -13.46
N ARG A 257 15.41 35.41 -14.38
CA ARG A 257 15.93 34.05 -14.23
C ARG A 257 16.96 33.99 -13.09
N GLY A 258 16.64 33.20 -12.07
CA GLY A 258 17.53 33.01 -10.90
C GLY A 258 17.29 33.99 -9.76
N VAL A 259 16.24 34.81 -9.87
CA VAL A 259 15.77 35.71 -8.81
C VAL A 259 14.45 35.16 -8.27
N TYR A 260 14.29 35.15 -6.95
CA TYR A 260 13.12 34.60 -6.29
C TYR A 260 12.60 35.55 -5.22
N ARG A 261 11.29 35.56 -5.01
CA ARG A 261 10.66 36.27 -3.88
C ARG A 261 10.53 35.32 -2.70
N ALA A 262 11.10 35.70 -1.57
CA ALA A 262 10.98 34.96 -0.32
C ALA A 262 9.61 35.21 0.33
N THR A 263 8.97 34.13 0.74
CA THR A 263 7.78 34.16 1.61
C THR A 263 8.20 34.23 3.08
N ARG A 264 7.27 34.52 4.00
CA ARG A 264 7.55 34.55 5.46
C ARG A 264 8.13 33.23 6.00
N GLN A 265 7.89 32.12 5.31
CA GLN A 265 8.35 30.79 5.70
C GLN A 265 9.73 30.42 5.14
N THR A 266 10.32 31.27 4.28
CA THR A 266 11.56 30.95 3.57
C THR A 266 12.77 30.90 4.50
N GLU A 267 12.94 31.87 5.40
CA GLU A 267 14.11 31.93 6.28
C GLU A 267 14.13 30.77 7.29
N GLY A 268 12.99 30.45 7.92
CA GLY A 268 12.89 29.31 8.85
C GLY A 268 13.15 27.96 8.17
N ARG A 269 12.65 27.74 6.95
CA ARG A 269 12.92 26.51 6.19
C ARG A 269 14.37 26.40 5.73
N ILE A 270 15.05 27.52 5.46
CA ILE A 270 16.48 27.54 5.18
C ILE A 270 17.25 27.12 6.44
N GLU A 271 16.90 27.69 7.58
CA GLU A 271 17.56 27.38 8.86
C GLU A 271 17.33 25.92 9.28
N ASP A 272 16.09 25.42 9.21
CA ASP A 272 15.75 24.01 9.45
C ASP A 272 16.57 23.06 8.54
N TYR A 273 16.69 23.39 7.25
CA TYR A 273 17.46 22.60 6.29
C TYR A 273 18.96 22.59 6.62
N LEU A 274 19.52 23.74 7.03
CA LEU A 274 20.93 23.85 7.39
C LEU A 274 21.22 23.14 8.71
N VAL A 275 20.34 23.24 9.71
CA VAL A 275 20.44 22.52 10.98
C VAL A 275 20.35 21.01 10.77
N GLN A 276 19.40 20.55 9.95
CA GLN A 276 19.26 19.13 9.63
C GLN A 276 20.49 18.57 8.90
N ARG A 277 21.16 19.39 8.09
CA ARG A 277 22.42 19.01 7.42
C ARG A 277 23.63 19.02 8.37
N GLN A 278 23.74 19.97 9.28
CA GLN A 278 24.81 20.02 10.28
C GLN A 278 24.70 18.89 11.32
N GLY A 279 23.48 18.44 11.64
CA GLY A 279 23.25 17.28 12.52
C GLY A 279 23.57 15.91 11.90
N VAL A 280 23.63 15.81 10.57
CA VAL A 280 24.03 14.58 9.86
C VAL A 280 25.56 14.43 9.79
N GLY A 281 26.31 15.54 9.93
CA GLY A 281 27.78 15.54 9.89
C GLY A 281 28.48 15.04 11.16
N THR A 282 27.81 15.00 12.31
CA THR A 282 28.41 14.63 13.60
C THR A 282 28.17 13.18 14.04
N ARG A 283 27.39 12.39 13.29
CA ARG A 283 27.13 10.96 13.61
C ARG A 283 28.03 9.95 12.87
N GLN A 284 29.04 10.41 12.10
CA GLN A 284 29.99 9.53 11.40
C GLN A 284 31.41 9.52 11.98
N ALA A 285 31.61 10.03 13.19
CA ALA A 285 32.90 9.93 13.89
C ALA A 285 32.70 9.63 15.38
N LYS A 286 32.24 8.42 15.69
CA LYS A 286 32.66 7.66 16.88
C LYS A 286 32.25 6.20 16.77
#